data_AF-A0A3D1RBK1-F1
#
_entry.id   AF-A0A3D1RBK1-F1
#
_cell.length_a   1.000
_cell.length_b   1.000
_cell.length_c   1.000
_cell.angle_alpha   90.00
_cell.angle_beta   90.00
_cell.angle_gamma   90.00
#
_symmetry.space_group_name_H-M   'P 1'
#
loop_
_entity.id
_entity.type
_entity.pdbx_description
1 polymer ?
#
loop_
_entity_poly.entity_id
_entity_poly.type
_entity_poly.pdbx_seq_one_letter_code
_entity_poly.pdbx_strand_id
1 'polypeptide(L)'
;MALRKYKPTTAGTRWRIGNAYTEVTTNVPEKSLLEKQKSVAGRNSQGRRSMRYKGGGNKTMYRIVDFKRDKKDIPAVVKTI
;
A
#
# COMPACT_ATOMS: atom_id res chain seq x y z
N MET A 1 14.02 5.40 -5.24
CA MET A 1 12.91 5.26 -6.21
C MET A 1 12.95 6.34 -7.29
N ALA A 2 13.00 5.92 -8.56
CA ALA A 2 12.88 6.84 -9.68
C ALA A 2 11.42 7.31 -9.89
N LEU A 3 11.24 8.56 -10.30
CA LEU A 3 9.95 9.13 -10.70
C LEU A 3 9.76 8.98 -12.21
N ARG A 4 8.57 8.56 -12.63
CA ARG A 4 8.17 8.51 -14.04
C ARG A 4 7.18 9.63 -14.35
N LYS A 5 7.61 10.58 -15.17
CA LYS A 5 6.72 11.58 -15.76
C LYS A 5 6.01 10.98 -16.97
N TYR A 6 4.69 11.10 -17.02
CA TYR A 6 3.90 10.59 -18.14
C TYR A 6 3.96 11.55 -19.33
N LYS A 7 3.91 11.00 -20.56
CA LYS A 7 3.74 11.83 -21.77
C LYS A 7 2.36 12.52 -21.73
N PRO A 8 2.26 13.80 -22.10
CA PRO A 8 1.01 14.57 -22.01
C PRO A 8 0.04 14.26 -23.17
N THR A 9 -0.42 13.01 -23.23
CA THR A 9 -1.38 12.56 -24.26
C THR A 9 -2.82 13.03 -24.00
N THR A 10 -3.18 13.27 -22.73
CA THR A 10 -4.49 13.80 -22.32
C THR A 10 -4.31 14.90 -21.27
N ALA A 11 -5.34 15.73 -21.06
CA ALA A 11 -5.29 16.79 -20.05
C ALA A 11 -5.00 16.26 -18.64
N GLY A 12 -5.52 15.07 -18.29
CA GLY A 12 -5.30 14.43 -17.00
C GLY A 12 -3.90 13.84 -16.81
N THR A 13 -3.20 13.48 -17.88
CA THR A 13 -1.83 12.92 -17.79
C THR A 13 -0.74 13.99 -17.83
N ARG A 14 -1.06 15.23 -18.23
CA ARG A 14 -0.10 16.34 -18.39
C ARG A 14 0.79 16.59 -17.17
N TRP A 15 0.18 16.60 -16.00
CA TRP A 15 0.86 16.86 -14.72
C TRP A 15 1.04 15.61 -13.87
N ARG A 16 0.67 14.44 -14.40
CA ARG A 16 0.72 13.18 -13.65
C ARG A 16 2.17 12.73 -13.53
N ILE A 17 2.59 12.49 -12.30
CA ILE A 17 3.86 11.86 -11.94
C ILE A 17 3.53 10.59 -11.18
N GLY A 18 4.18 9.49 -11.52
CA GLY A 18 4.03 8.21 -10.83
C GLY A 18 5.38 7.65 -10.42
N ASN A 19 5.37 6.65 -9.55
CA ASN A 19 6.58 5.92 -9.20
C ASN A 19 6.97 4.95 -10.33
N ALA A 20 8.28 4.77 -10.54
CA ALA A 20 8.80 3.84 -11.53
C ALA A 20 8.90 2.39 -11.03
N TYR A 21 8.69 2.14 -9.72
CA TYR A 21 8.71 0.81 -9.08
C TYR A 21 9.94 -0.05 -9.40
N THR A 22 11.10 0.57 -9.66
CA THR A 22 12.34 -0.12 -10.06
C THR A 22 12.90 -1.08 -9.01
N GLU A 23 12.52 -0.87 -7.75
CA GLU A 23 12.97 -1.67 -6.61
C GLU A 23 12.04 -2.87 -6.35
N VAL A 24 10.83 -2.87 -6.94
CA VAL A 24 9.85 -3.93 -6.72
C VAL A 24 10.21 -5.16 -7.54
N THR A 25 10.54 -6.23 -6.85
CA THR A 25 11.00 -7.51 -7.41
C THR A 25 9.85 -8.44 -7.77
N THR A 26 8.72 -8.33 -7.07
CA THR A 26 7.57 -9.23 -7.27
C THR A 26 6.24 -8.49 -7.15
N ASN A 27 5.27 -8.91 -7.96
CA ASN A 27 3.92 -8.32 -7.96
C ASN A 27 2.95 -9.06 -7.03
N VAL A 28 3.32 -10.26 -6.56
CA VAL A 28 2.45 -11.13 -5.77
C VAL A 28 2.95 -11.16 -4.32
N PRO A 29 2.13 -10.74 -3.34
CA PRO A 29 2.51 -10.82 -1.93
C PRO A 29 2.44 -12.27 -1.40
N GLU A 30 3.18 -12.54 -0.32
CA GLU A 30 3.15 -13.84 0.36
C GLU A 30 1.78 -14.08 1.00
N LYS A 31 1.12 -15.20 0.63
CA LYS A 31 -0.28 -15.48 1.01
C LYS A 31 -0.49 -15.64 2.52
N SER A 32 0.50 -16.16 3.24
CA SER A 32 0.47 -16.39 4.69
C SER A 32 0.44 -15.08 5.51
N LEU A 33 1.00 -13.99 4.97
CA LEU A 33 1.13 -12.70 5.64
C LEU A 33 0.03 -11.70 5.23
N LEU A 34 -1.06 -12.18 4.64
CA LEU A 34 -2.17 -11.36 4.16
C LEU A 34 -3.40 -11.50 5.03
N GLU A 35 -3.95 -10.36 5.44
CA GLU A 35 -5.20 -10.28 6.20
C GLU A 35 -6.23 -9.39 5.50
N LYS A 36 -7.51 -9.70 5.73
CA LYS A 36 -8.62 -8.91 5.20
C LYS A 36 -8.74 -7.60 5.97
N GLN A 37 -8.44 -6.48 5.32
CA GLN A 37 -8.65 -5.15 5.88
C GLN A 37 -10.06 -4.64 5.56
N LYS A 38 -10.86 -4.32 6.59
CA LYS A 38 -12.16 -3.67 6.40
C LYS A 38 -11.98 -2.16 6.27
N SER A 39 -12.60 -1.56 5.25
CA SER A 39 -12.66 -0.10 5.12
C SER A 39 -13.76 0.47 6.02
N VAL A 40 -13.41 1.47 6.82
CA VAL A 40 -14.33 2.12 7.75
C VAL A 40 -15.01 3.34 7.12
N ALA A 41 -14.52 3.81 5.96
CA ALA A 41 -15.05 4.96 5.22
C ALA A 41 -15.28 6.23 6.09
N GLY A 42 -14.42 6.45 7.10
CA GLY A 42 -14.49 7.62 7.98
C GLY A 42 -15.62 7.60 9.02
N ARG A 43 -16.25 6.45 9.27
CA ARG A 43 -17.28 6.29 10.31
C ARG A 43 -16.69 5.75 11.63
N ASN A 44 -17.35 5.99 12.75
CA ASN A 44 -17.00 5.37 14.04
C ASN A 44 -17.88 4.15 14.35
N SER A 45 -17.72 3.54 15.53
CA SER A 45 -18.53 2.40 16.01
C SER A 45 -20.02 2.70 16.10
N GLN A 46 -20.42 3.96 16.30
CA GLN A 46 -21.81 4.41 16.30
C GLN A 46 -22.36 4.65 14.88
N GLY A 47 -21.56 4.43 13.83
CA GLY A 47 -21.94 4.69 12.43
C GLY A 47 -21.89 6.16 12.03
N ARG A 48 -21.52 7.07 12.95
CA ARG A 48 -21.43 8.51 12.69
C ARG A 48 -20.16 8.83 11.91
N ARG A 49 -20.24 9.82 11.01
CA ARG A 49 -19.07 10.33 10.27
C ARG A 49 -18.17 11.11 11.24
N SER A 50 -17.07 10.50 11.65
CA SER A 50 -16.04 11.15 12.48
C SER A 50 -14.99 11.87 11.63
N MET A 51 -14.67 11.35 10.44
CA MET A 51 -13.70 11.93 9.51
C MET A 51 -14.32 12.20 8.14
N ARG A 52 -14.03 13.38 7.59
CA ARG A 52 -14.50 13.79 6.25
C ARG A 52 -13.56 13.29 5.16
N TYR A 53 -14.06 13.23 3.92
CA TYR A 53 -13.29 12.89 2.71
C TYR A 53 -12.63 11.50 2.69
N LYS A 54 -13.19 10.52 3.43
CA LYS A 54 -12.77 9.11 3.39
C LYS A 54 -13.89 8.23 2.82
N GLY A 55 -13.56 7.39 1.83
CA GLY A 55 -14.50 6.45 1.20
C GLY A 55 -14.22 6.26 -0.30
N GLY A 56 -14.69 5.15 -0.89
CA GLY A 56 -14.61 4.91 -2.34
C GLY A 56 -13.25 4.47 -2.92
N GLY A 57 -12.25 4.20 -2.09
CA GLY A 57 -10.95 3.70 -2.54
C GLY A 57 -10.98 2.23 -2.99
N ASN A 58 -9.94 1.81 -3.72
CA ASN A 58 -9.74 0.41 -4.09
C ASN A 58 -9.61 -0.47 -2.84
N LYS A 59 -10.12 -1.71 -2.93
CA LYS A 59 -10.03 -2.70 -1.86
C LYS A 59 -8.58 -3.12 -1.65
N THR A 60 -8.11 -2.97 -0.42
CA THR A 60 -6.76 -3.36 -0.02
C THR A 60 -6.78 -4.58 0.91
N MET A 61 -5.67 -5.32 0.91
CA MET A 61 -5.38 -6.33 1.93
C MET A 61 -4.27 -5.79 2.84
N TYR A 62 -4.36 -6.12 4.13
CA TYR A 62 -3.34 -5.77 5.09
C TYR A 62 -2.18 -6.76 4.95
N ARG A 63 -0.96 -6.24 4.92
CA ARG A 63 0.27 -7.04 4.99
C ARG A 63 0.75 -6.99 6.43
N ILE A 64 0.91 -8.15 7.05
CA ILE A 64 1.44 -8.23 8.42
C ILE A 64 2.91 -7.83 8.35
N VAL A 65 3.25 -6.75 9.05
CA VAL A 65 4.63 -6.25 9.18
C VAL A 65 5.14 -6.57 10.58
N ASP A 66 6.32 -7.19 10.66
CA ASP A 66 7.00 -7.41 11.93
C ASP A 66 7.66 -6.11 12.42
N PHE A 67 6.93 -5.36 13.24
CA PHE A 67 7.44 -4.16 13.89
C PHE A 67 8.26 -4.46 15.15
N LYS A 68 8.14 -5.66 15.74
CA LYS A 68 8.78 -5.99 17.02
C LYS A 68 10.22 -6.45 16.83
N ARG A 69 10.49 -7.24 15.78
CA ARG A 69 11.83 -7.79 15.47
C ARG A 69 12.48 -8.46 16.68
N ASP A 70 11.72 -9.29 17.40
CA ASP A 70 12.19 -9.94 18.64
C ASP A 70 13.30 -11.00 18.41
N LYS A 71 13.50 -11.42 17.15
CA LYS A 71 14.54 -12.38 16.73
C LYS A 71 15.91 -11.72 16.65
N LYS A 72 16.54 -11.52 17.81
CA LYS A 72 17.92 -11.02 17.92
C LYS A 72 18.91 -12.11 17.50
N ASP A 73 19.96 -11.70 16.80
CA ASP A 73 21.09 -12.54 16.38
C ASP A 73 20.73 -13.76 15.48
N ILE A 74 19.50 -13.81 14.96
CA ILE A 74 19.09 -14.79 13.96
C ILE A 74 19.22 -14.13 12.58
N PRO A 75 20.10 -14.62 11.69
CA PRO A 75 20.23 -14.07 10.35
C PRO A 75 18.98 -14.38 9.52
N ALA A 76 18.63 -13.45 8.65
CA ALA A 76 17.55 -13.61 7.68
C ALA A 76 18.02 -13.15 6.29
N VAL A 77 17.48 -13.79 5.25
CA VAL A 77 17.76 -13.42 3.86
C VAL A 77 16.60 -12.61 3.32
N VAL A 78 16.91 -11.47 2.70
CA VAL A 78 15.92 -10.66 1.98
C VAL A 78 15.52 -11.41 0.71
N LYS A 79 14.29 -11.94 0.68
CA LYS A 79 13.79 -12.70 -0.47
C LYS A 79 13.33 -11.78 -1.60
N THR A 80 12.46 -10.84 -1.27
CA THR A 80 11.81 -9.95 -2.24
C THR A 80 11.58 -8.57 -1.62
N ILE A 81 11.56 -7.57 -2.49
CA ILE A 81 11.19 -6.17 -2.24
C ILE A 81 9.97 -5.83 -3.09
#